data_AF-A0A085ZSS2-F1
#
_entry.id   AF-A0A085ZSS2-F1
#
_cell.length_a   1.000
_cell.length_b   1.000
_cell.length_c   1.000
_cell.angle_alpha   90.00
_cell.angle_beta   90.00
_cell.angle_gamma   90.00
#
_symmetry.space_group_name_H-M   'P 1'
#
loop_
_entity.id
_entity.type
_entity.pdbx_description
1 polymer ?
#
loop_
_entity_poly.entity_id
_entity_poly.type
_entity_poly.pdbx_seq_one_letter_code
_entity_poly.pdbx_strand_id
1 'polypeptide(L)'
;MNQKNVSTEIEEVSVNFIGFNALLLFIFIIWWYNVISAFFFCNYYLSGEKQMFEIFIYTIGSFGLPLLYTFYILAHIDYNKIKNQSLYFKLIGLAWLPSLILLVCYFYNLATVDNRVYFE
;
A
#
# COMPACT_ATOMS: atom_id res chain seq x y z
N MET A 1 5.20 -47.55 -0.46
CA MET A 1 5.31 -46.09 -0.65
C MET A 1 4.58 -45.43 0.51
N ASN A 2 5.29 -45.12 1.60
CA ASN A 2 4.69 -44.40 2.72
C ASN A 2 4.58 -42.94 2.31
N GLN A 3 3.37 -42.48 1.99
CA GLN A 3 3.07 -41.06 2.00
C GLN A 3 3.35 -40.57 3.42
N LYS A 4 4.50 -39.93 3.62
CA LYS A 4 4.71 -39.09 4.79
C LYS A 4 3.61 -38.04 4.73
N ASN A 5 2.65 -38.16 5.63
CA ASN A 5 1.83 -37.03 6.04
C ASN A 5 2.82 -35.95 6.47
N VAL A 6 3.16 -35.05 5.55
CA VAL A 6 3.77 -33.77 5.90
C VAL A 6 2.68 -33.09 6.68
N SER A 7 2.73 -33.23 8.00
CA SER A 7 1.97 -32.39 8.90
C SER A 7 2.21 -30.97 8.43
N THR A 8 1.16 -30.33 7.91
CA THR A 8 1.13 -28.90 7.66
C THR A 8 1.34 -28.25 9.02
N GLU A 9 2.60 -28.02 9.38
CA GLU A 9 2.97 -27.14 10.47
C GLU A 9 2.34 -25.79 10.13
N ILE A 10 1.28 -25.46 10.88
CA ILE A 10 0.71 -24.13 10.87
C ILE A 10 1.82 -23.24 11.42
N GLU A 11 2.28 -22.31 10.60
CA GLU A 11 3.33 -21.39 11.02
C GLU A 11 2.81 -20.53 12.16
N GLU A 12 3.42 -20.69 13.34
CA GLU A 12 3.09 -19.88 14.51
C GLU A 12 3.62 -18.47 14.29
N VAL A 13 2.71 -17.56 13.94
CA VAL A 13 3.02 -16.14 13.82
C VAL A 13 3.22 -15.56 15.22
N SER A 14 4.37 -14.94 15.47
CA SER A 14 4.65 -14.35 16.78
C SER A 14 3.68 -13.22 17.12
N VAL A 15 3.29 -13.12 18.40
CA VAL A 15 2.42 -12.04 18.91
C VAL A 15 3.03 -10.66 18.64
N ASN A 16 4.37 -10.54 18.74
CA ASN A 16 5.09 -9.31 18.45
C ASN A 16 4.95 -8.89 16.98
N PHE A 17 4.97 -9.85 16.05
CA PHE A 17 4.73 -9.57 14.64
C PHE A 17 3.31 -9.04 14.41
N ILE A 18 2.30 -9.65 15.02
CA ILE A 18 0.91 -9.20 14.89
C ILE A 18 0.75 -7.78 15.42
N GLY A 19 1.27 -7.50 16.62
CA GLY A 19 1.17 -6.18 17.24
C GLY A 19 1.86 -5.08 16.43
N PHE A 20 3.06 -5.35 15.91
CA PHE A 20 3.79 -4.40 15.07
C PHE A 20 3.06 -4.10 13.75
N ASN A 21 2.52 -5.13 13.08
CA ASN A 21 1.77 -4.94 11.85
C ASN A 21 0.46 -4.20 12.07
N ALA A 22 -0.22 -4.42 13.20
CA ALA A 22 -1.41 -3.64 13.56
C ALA A 22 -1.08 -2.15 13.74
N LEU A 23 0.03 -1.83 14.42
CA LEU A 23 0.51 -0.45 14.57
C LEU A 23 0.85 0.20 13.23
N LEU A 24 1.56 -0.52 12.35
CA LEU A 24 1.89 -0.02 11.00
C LEU A 24 0.64 0.24 10.17
N LEU A 25 -0.32 -0.68 10.18
CA LEU A 25 -1.59 -0.50 9.47
C LEU A 25 -2.37 0.72 10.01
N PHE A 26 -2.32 0.99 11.32
CA PHE A 26 -2.92 2.19 11.90
C PHE A 26 -2.27 3.48 11.36
N ILE A 27 -0.94 3.52 11.25
CA ILE A 27 -0.21 4.65 10.64
C ILE A 27 -0.61 4.80 9.17
N PHE A 28 -0.76 3.69 8.44
CA PHE A 28 -1.22 3.73 7.05
C PHE A 28 -2.63 4.29 6.92
N ILE A 29 -3.55 3.95 7.81
CA ILE A 29 -4.91 4.52 7.80
C ILE A 29 -4.85 6.05 7.94
N ILE A 30 -4.04 6.57 8.86
CA ILE A 30 -3.87 8.03 9.05
C ILE A 30 -3.26 8.67 7.81
N TRP A 31 -2.20 8.07 7.25
CA TRP A 31 -1.58 8.54 6.03
C TRP A 31 -2.60 8.63 4.89
N TRP A 32 -3.34 7.55 4.66
CA TRP A 32 -4.31 7.44 3.59
C TRP A 32 -5.51 8.37 3.77
N TYR A 33 -5.93 8.61 5.01
CA TYR A 33 -6.92 9.64 5.30
C TYR A 33 -6.48 11.02 4.77
N ASN A 34 -5.23 11.41 5.03
CA ASN A 34 -4.70 12.70 4.56
C ASN A 34 -4.59 12.75 3.04
N VAL A 35 -4.08 11.68 2.43
CA VAL A 35 -3.95 11.57 0.97
C VAL A 35 -5.31 11.67 0.28
N ILE A 36 -6.31 10.93 0.75
CA ILE A 36 -7.67 10.98 0.18
C ILE A 36 -8.28 12.36 0.42
N SER A 37 -8.15 12.92 1.62
CA SER A 37 -8.60 14.28 1.95
C SER A 37 -8.04 15.32 0.98
N ALA A 38 -6.73 15.25 0.71
CA ALA A 38 -6.06 16.18 -0.19
C ALA A 38 -6.48 16.00 -1.65
N PHE A 39 -6.43 14.78 -2.19
CA PHE A 39 -6.65 14.54 -3.63
C PHE A 39 -8.11 14.48 -4.05
N PHE A 40 -9.04 14.05 -3.17
CA PHE A 40 -10.46 13.96 -3.52
C PHE A 40 -11.28 15.17 -3.05
N PHE A 41 -10.89 15.80 -1.95
CA PHE A 41 -11.64 16.91 -1.36
C PHE A 41 -10.90 18.26 -1.43
N CYS A 42 -9.72 18.30 -2.07
CA CYS A 42 -8.88 19.50 -2.18
C CYS A 42 -8.48 20.11 -0.82
N ASN A 43 -8.46 19.30 0.23
CA ASN A 43 -8.11 19.73 1.59
C ASN A 43 -6.58 19.66 1.78
N TYR A 44 -5.88 20.63 1.24
CA TYR A 44 -4.44 20.79 1.44
C TYR A 44 -4.15 21.60 2.70
N TYR A 45 -3.14 21.18 3.46
CA TYR A 45 -2.70 21.92 4.65
C TYR A 45 -1.85 23.14 4.29
N LEU A 46 -1.16 23.09 3.15
CA LEU A 46 -0.26 24.13 2.67
C LEU A 46 -0.87 24.86 1.46
N SER A 47 -0.52 26.14 1.30
CA SER A 47 -0.98 26.99 0.20
C SER A 47 0.14 27.43 -0.73
N GLY A 48 -0.22 27.75 -1.98
CA GLY A 48 0.71 28.23 -3.01
C GLY A 48 1.75 27.19 -3.40
N GLU A 49 3.01 27.58 -3.53
CA GLU A 49 4.11 26.67 -3.90
C GLU A 49 4.29 25.50 -2.92
N LYS A 50 3.94 25.72 -1.63
CA LYS A 50 4.05 24.68 -0.60
C LYS A 50 3.00 23.58 -0.77
N GLN A 51 1.89 23.87 -1.44
CA GLN A 51 0.88 22.88 -1.80
C GLN A 51 1.43 21.86 -2.81
N MET A 52 2.27 22.30 -3.75
CA MET A 52 2.91 21.41 -4.72
C MET A 52 3.87 20.43 -4.04
N PHE A 53 4.56 20.88 -2.98
CA PHE A 53 5.41 20.01 -2.17
C PHE A 53 4.61 18.97 -1.38
N GLU A 54 3.47 19.38 -0.82
CA GLU A 54 2.55 18.47 -0.13
C GLU A 54 2.00 17.39 -1.08
N ILE A 55 1.54 17.79 -2.27
CA ILE A 55 1.12 16.88 -3.35
C ILE A 55 2.24 15.88 -3.66
N PHE A 56 3.46 16.36 -3.87
CA PHE A 56 4.62 15.52 -4.19
C PHE A 56 4.91 14.49 -3.07
N ILE A 57 4.91 14.92 -1.81
CA ILE A 57 5.09 14.03 -0.66
C ILE A 57 3.98 12.98 -0.59
N TYR A 58 2.72 13.38 -0.76
CA TYR A 58 1.60 12.46 -0.73
C TYR A 58 1.65 11.46 -1.87
N THR A 59 2.02 11.88 -3.09
CA THR A 59 2.22 10.96 -4.21
C THR A 59 3.35 9.97 -3.93
N ILE A 60 4.54 10.43 -3.54
CA ILE A 60 5.68 9.53 -3.29
C ILE A 60 5.40 8.59 -2.13
N GLY A 61 4.90 9.11 -1.00
CA GLY A 61 4.63 8.27 0.17
C GLY A 61 3.52 7.24 -0.08
N SER A 62 2.56 7.55 -0.95
CA SER A 62 1.51 6.61 -1.37
C SER A 62 2.04 5.36 -2.09
N PHE A 63 3.22 5.40 -2.69
CA PHE A 63 3.86 4.23 -3.32
C PHE A 63 5.06 3.73 -2.51
N GLY A 64 5.82 4.64 -1.92
CA GLY A 64 7.01 4.34 -1.13
C GLY A 64 6.70 3.58 0.15
N LEU A 65 5.66 3.98 0.90
CA LEU A 65 5.30 3.32 2.16
C LEU A 65 4.85 1.86 1.95
N PRO A 66 3.91 1.54 1.02
CA PRO A 66 3.56 0.16 0.72
C PRO A 66 4.73 -0.66 0.19
N LEU A 67 5.62 -0.06 -0.61
CA LEU A 67 6.81 -0.73 -1.14
C LEU A 67 7.77 -1.13 -0.02
N LEU A 68 8.10 -0.21 0.89
CA LEU A 68 8.94 -0.49 2.05
C LEU A 68 8.33 -1.56 2.94
N TYR A 69 7.01 -1.50 3.14
CA TYR A 69 6.28 -2.52 3.91
C TYR A 69 6.30 -3.89 3.22
N THR A 70 6.24 -3.91 1.90
CA THR A 70 6.37 -5.15 1.12
C THR A 70 7.74 -5.78 1.35
N PHE A 71 8.83 -5.00 1.29
CA PHE A 71 10.16 -5.53 1.58
C PHE A 71 10.29 -6.02 3.03
N TYR A 72 9.69 -5.31 3.99
CA TYR A 72 9.62 -5.75 5.38
C TYR A 72 8.94 -7.12 5.51
N ILE A 73 7.78 -7.31 4.87
CA ILE A 73 7.05 -8.58 4.90
C ILE A 73 7.83 -9.70 4.18
N LEU A 74 8.39 -9.41 3.01
CA LEU A 74 9.18 -10.37 2.23
C LEU A 74 10.43 -10.87 2.98
N ALA A 75 11.01 -10.03 3.84
CA ALA A 75 12.12 -10.45 4.71
C ALA A 75 11.70 -11.46 5.81
N HIS A 76 10.40 -11.56 6.11
CA HIS A 76 9.86 -12.50 7.11
C HIS A 76 9.26 -13.78 6.48
N ILE A 77 9.18 -13.85 5.16
CA ILE A 77 8.64 -15.01 4.43
C ILE A 77 9.72 -16.08 4.26
N ASP A 78 9.38 -17.33 4.58
CA ASP A 78 10.16 -18.50 4.16
C ASP A 78 9.62 -18.93 2.80
N TYR A 79 10.41 -18.67 1.76
CA TYR A 79 10.03 -18.97 0.37
C TYR A 79 9.69 -20.44 0.15
N ASN A 80 10.20 -21.36 0.97
CA ASN A 80 9.88 -22.79 0.89
C ASN A 80 8.48 -23.13 1.45
N LYS A 81 7.87 -22.23 2.23
CA LYS A 81 6.57 -22.39 2.90
C LYS A 81 5.49 -21.42 2.39
N ILE A 82 5.75 -20.71 1.30
CA ILE A 82 4.86 -19.69 0.70
C ILE A 82 3.39 -20.13 0.58
N LYS A 83 3.14 -21.41 0.29
CA LYS A 83 1.78 -21.94 0.09
C LYS A 83 0.90 -21.85 1.36
N ASN A 84 1.51 -21.78 2.54
CA ASN A 84 0.81 -21.66 3.83
C ASN A 84 0.81 -20.23 4.39
N GLN A 85 1.50 -19.29 3.74
CA GLN A 85 1.77 -17.93 4.22
C GLN A 85 0.75 -16.87 3.75
N SER A 86 -0.54 -17.24 3.69
CA SER A 86 -1.59 -16.37 3.15
C SER A 86 -1.75 -15.02 3.89
N LEU A 87 -1.39 -14.95 5.18
CA LEU A 87 -1.49 -13.73 5.98
C LEU A 87 -0.57 -12.63 5.46
N TYR A 88 0.68 -12.96 5.15
CA TYR A 88 1.69 -12.01 4.70
C TYR A 88 1.28 -11.34 3.38
N PHE A 89 0.75 -12.12 2.43
CA PHE A 89 0.23 -11.58 1.18
C PHE A 89 -1.03 -10.72 1.36
N LYS A 90 -1.91 -11.07 2.32
CA LYS A 90 -3.06 -10.21 2.66
C LYS A 90 -2.61 -8.87 3.23
N LEU A 91 -1.58 -8.86 4.08
CA LEU A 91 -1.01 -7.64 4.64
C LEU A 91 -0.41 -6.74 3.54
N ILE A 92 0.37 -7.33 2.63
CA ILE A 92 0.88 -6.61 1.44
C ILE A 92 -0.30 -6.04 0.64
N GLY A 93 -1.31 -6.86 0.32
CA GLY A 93 -2.48 -6.42 -0.45
C GLY A 93 -3.23 -5.26 0.21
N LEU A 94 -3.43 -5.31 1.53
CA LEU A 94 -4.07 -4.23 2.29
C LEU A 94 -3.27 -2.92 2.25
N ALA A 95 -1.94 -3.00 2.33
CA ALA A 95 -1.08 -1.82 2.26
C ALA A 95 -1.11 -1.15 0.88
N TRP A 96 -1.22 -1.93 -0.20
CA TRP A 96 -1.23 -1.43 -1.58
C TRP A 96 -2.60 -0.99 -2.09
N LEU A 97 -3.69 -1.48 -1.48
CA LEU A 97 -5.05 -1.23 -1.97
C LEU A 97 -5.34 0.26 -2.23
N PRO A 98 -5.02 1.20 -1.31
CA PRO A 98 -5.33 2.60 -1.56
C PRO A 98 -4.43 3.23 -2.64
N SER A 99 -3.19 2.76 -2.81
CA SER A 99 -2.31 3.19 -3.92
C SER A 99 -2.87 2.78 -5.26
N LEU A 100 -3.44 1.57 -5.35
CA LEU A 100 -4.12 1.11 -6.55
C LEU A 100 -5.35 1.97 -6.87
N ILE A 101 -6.12 2.36 -5.85
CA ILE A 101 -7.25 3.29 -6.03
C ILE A 101 -6.76 4.63 -6.58
N LEU A 102 -5.73 5.23 -5.98
CA LEU A 102 -5.14 6.47 -6.48
C LEU A 102 -4.65 6.35 -7.92
N LEU A 103 -3.98 5.24 -8.25
CA LEU A 103 -3.45 4.99 -9.57
C LEU A 103 -4.57 4.91 -10.61
N VAL A 104 -5.67 4.21 -10.30
CA VAL A 104 -6.85 4.15 -11.16
C VAL A 104 -7.47 5.54 -11.34
N CYS A 105 -7.64 6.30 -10.25
CA CYS A 105 -8.15 7.67 -10.33
C CYS A 105 -7.25 8.58 -11.17
N TYR A 106 -5.93 8.42 -11.06
CA TYR A 106 -4.97 9.17 -11.86
C TYR A 106 -5.11 8.86 -13.35
N PHE A 107 -5.15 7.58 -13.73
CA PHE A 107 -5.35 7.18 -15.14
C PHE A 107 -6.72 7.59 -15.67
N TYR A 108 -7.77 7.50 -14.85
CA TYR A 108 -9.09 7.98 -15.21
C TYR A 108 -9.04 9.47 -15.56
N ASN A 109 -8.46 10.30 -14.68
CA ASN A 109 -8.33 11.73 -14.93
C ASN A 109 -7.51 12.02 -16.19
N LEU A 110 -6.37 11.35 -16.41
CA LEU A 110 -5.59 11.50 -17.64
C LEU A 110 -6.37 11.12 -18.91
N ALA A 111 -7.24 10.12 -18.84
CA ALA A 111 -8.05 9.68 -19.96
C ALA A 111 -9.26 10.59 -20.24
N THR A 112 -9.79 11.27 -19.20
CA THR A 112 -10.96 12.16 -19.31
C THR A 112 -10.60 13.62 -19.51
N VAL A 113 -9.38 14.05 -19.19
CA VAL A 113 -8.87 15.36 -19.59
C VAL A 113 -8.78 15.34 -21.12
N ASP A 114 -9.56 16.22 -21.74
CA ASP A 114 -9.70 16.33 -23.18
C ASP A 114 -8.34 16.73 -23.79
N ASN A 115 -7.53 15.75 -24.21
CA ASN A 115 -6.24 15.96 -24.89
C ASN A 115 -6.39 16.57 -26.31
N ARG A 116 -7.52 17.23 -26.58
CA ARG A 116 -7.92 17.83 -27.87
C ARG A 116 -7.48 19.28 -28.06
N VAL A 117 -6.77 19.87 -27.10
CA VAL A 117 -6.15 21.20 -27.20
C VAL A 117 -4.72 20.96 -26.72
N TYR A 118 -3.66 20.97 -27.54
CA TYR A 118 -3.04 22.13 -28.17
C TYR A 118 -2.16 21.69 -29.37
N PHE A 119 -2.76 21.58 -30.55
CA PHE A 119 -2.04 21.77 -31.83
C PHE A 119 -2.86 22.77 -32.65
N GLU A 120 -2.83 24.02 -32.19
CA GLU A 120 -3.03 25.21 -33.02
C GLU A 120 -1.80 26.10 -32.85
#